data_AF-A0A9E4HR22-F1
#
_entry.id   AF-A0A9E4HR22-F1
#
_cell.length_a   1.000
_cell.length_b   1.000
_cell.length_c   1.000
_cell.angle_alpha   90.00
_cell.angle_beta   90.00
_cell.angle_gamma   90.00
#
_symmetry.space_group_name_H-M   'P 1'
#
loop_
_entity.id
_entity.type
_entity.pdbx_description
1 polymer ?
#
loop_
_entity_poly.entity_id
_entity_poly.type
_entity_poly.pdbx_seq_one_letter_code
_entity_poly.pdbx_strand_id
1 'polypeptide(L)'
;MKLENFKAWREADLTFGKVTGFFGTNSAGKSSLLQFLLLLKQTKNATDRGIVLDFGGPADMVNLGTFTDVVHRHDAEARIRWRLEWELPRTLKILDPMEPSKKSLFSGDCLSTQCEVGLRQARLWPYHLAYQFGGTEFSLQLRPASDKDFRLVADNQKFRFRRTQGRPWHLPHPVKTHLFPSQARNY
;
A
#
# COMPACT_ATOMS: atom_id res chain seq x y z
N MET A 1 1.06 12.82 1.15
CA MET A 1 0.83 11.63 1.97
C MET A 1 -0.48 11.81 2.67
N LYS A 2 -1.39 10.84 2.52
CA LYS A 2 -2.60 10.73 3.33
C LYS A 2 -2.44 9.57 4.30
N LEU A 3 -2.87 9.74 5.53
CA LEU A 3 -2.80 8.73 6.59
C LEU A 3 -4.08 8.80 7.43
N GLU A 4 -4.72 7.65 7.65
CA GLU A 4 -5.92 7.52 8.45
C GLU A 4 -5.72 6.50 9.56
N ASN A 5 -6.34 6.78 10.72
CA ASN A 5 -6.42 5.92 11.89
C ASN A 5 -5.08 5.43 12.45
N PHE A 6 -4.06 6.29 12.51
CA PHE A 6 -2.74 5.96 13.04
C PHE A 6 -2.34 6.84 14.24
N LYS A 7 -2.21 6.23 15.41
CA LYS A 7 -1.87 6.85 16.70
C LYS A 7 -2.77 8.04 17.01
N ALA A 8 -2.22 9.24 17.14
CA ALA A 8 -2.98 10.45 17.43
C ALA A 8 -3.82 10.93 16.22
N TRP A 9 -3.55 10.43 15.01
CA TRP A 9 -4.15 10.91 13.77
C TRP A 9 -5.35 10.06 13.37
N ARG A 10 -6.56 10.64 13.45
CA ARG A 10 -7.72 10.11 12.74
C ARG A 10 -7.52 10.25 11.23
N GLU A 11 -7.06 11.43 10.80
CA GLU A 11 -6.73 11.76 9.43
C GLU A 11 -5.56 12.75 9.42
N ALA A 12 -4.63 12.59 8.48
CA ALA A 12 -3.56 13.52 8.20
C ALA A 12 -3.34 13.58 6.68
N ASP A 13 -3.30 14.79 6.12
CA ASP A 13 -2.97 15.05 4.72
C ASP A 13 -1.79 16.03 4.66
N LEU A 14 -0.66 15.58 4.13
CA LEU A 14 0.63 16.24 4.23
C LEU A 14 1.38 16.23 2.90
N THR A 15 1.84 17.40 2.47
CA THR A 15 2.79 17.54 1.35
C THR A 15 4.20 17.72 1.90
N PHE A 16 5.14 16.89 1.45
CA PHE A 16 6.54 16.96 1.85
C PHE A 16 7.35 17.78 0.85
N GLY A 17 8.05 18.80 1.33
CA GLY A 17 9.09 19.49 0.57
C GLY A 17 10.47 18.84 0.78
N LYS A 18 11.50 19.40 0.13
CA LYS A 18 12.90 18.96 0.32
C LYS A 18 13.34 18.96 1.79
N VAL A 19 12.85 19.97 2.53
CA VAL A 19 12.97 20.06 3.98
C VAL A 19 11.58 20.36 4.51
N THR A 20 11.11 19.56 5.46
CA THR A 20 9.78 19.73 6.08
C THR A 20 9.96 19.74 7.59
N GLY A 21 9.54 20.83 8.25
CA GLY A 21 9.58 20.97 9.70
C GLY A 21 8.21 20.71 10.33
N PHE A 22 8.16 19.91 11.40
CA PHE A 22 6.93 19.64 12.16
C PHE A 22 6.94 20.44 13.47
N PHE A 23 6.01 21.39 13.60
CA PHE A 23 5.87 22.25 14.79
C PHE A 23 4.54 21.99 15.49
N GLY A 24 4.48 22.26 16.80
CA GLY A 24 3.29 22.06 17.63
C GLY A 24 3.62 21.55 19.02
N THR A 25 2.61 21.50 19.90
CA THR A 25 2.76 21.07 21.29
C THR A 25 3.31 19.65 21.42
N ASN A 26 3.98 19.36 22.54
CA ASN A 26 4.40 18.00 22.86
C ASN A 26 3.19 17.08 22.87
N SER A 27 3.40 15.84 22.40
CA SER A 27 2.35 14.82 22.29
C SER A 27 1.25 15.10 21.25
N ALA A 28 1.36 16.15 20.42
CA ALA A 28 0.44 16.41 19.30
C ALA A 28 0.55 15.40 18.12
N GLY A 29 1.30 14.30 18.26
CA GLY A 29 1.43 13.29 17.20
C GLY A 29 2.46 13.59 16.10
N LYS A 30 3.31 14.61 16.25
CA LYS A 30 4.34 14.94 15.24
C LYS A 30 5.28 13.76 14.95
N SER A 31 5.81 13.13 16.01
CA SER A 31 6.71 11.98 15.88
C SER A 31 6.04 10.76 15.26
N SER A 32 4.70 10.61 15.40
CA SER A 32 4.02 9.46 14.82
C SER A 32 4.00 9.49 13.29
N LEU A 33 4.06 10.66 12.66
CA LEU A 33 4.16 10.77 11.21
C LEU A 33 5.49 10.20 10.69
N LEU A 34 6.60 10.52 11.37
CA LEU A 34 7.91 9.97 11.04
C LEU A 34 7.97 8.47 11.36
N GLN A 35 7.42 8.05 12.50
CA GLN A 35 7.33 6.64 12.86
C GLN A 35 6.55 5.82 11.83
N PHE A 36 5.49 6.39 11.25
CA PHE A 36 4.74 5.74 10.17
C PHE A 36 5.58 5.51 8.92
N LEU A 37 6.37 6.51 8.49
CA LEU A 37 7.29 6.35 7.37
C LEU A 37 8.38 5.30 7.64
N LEU A 38 8.91 5.27 8.86
CA LEU A 38 9.89 4.27 9.29
C LEU A 38 9.29 2.86 9.34
N LEU A 39 8.04 2.72 9.82
CA LEU A 39 7.26 1.48 9.78
C LEU A 39 7.17 0.92 8.35
N LEU A 40 6.83 1.78 7.38
CA LEU A 40 6.77 1.35 5.98
C LEU A 40 8.14 0.93 5.43
N LYS A 41 9.20 1.68 5.77
CA LYS A 41 10.58 1.36 5.35
C LYS A 41 11.07 0.03 5.94
N GLN A 42 10.88 -0.20 7.23
CA GLN A 42 11.31 -1.46 7.86
C GLN A 42 10.47 -2.64 7.35
N THR A 43 9.15 -2.48 7.20
CA THR A 43 8.28 -3.49 6.58
C THR A 43 8.78 -3.85 5.17
N LYS A 44 9.13 -2.86 4.35
CA LYS A 44 9.72 -3.10 3.02
C LYS A 44 11.00 -3.93 3.11
N ASN A 45 11.89 -3.59 4.04
CA ASN A 45 13.21 -4.19 4.19
C ASN A 45 13.21 -5.54 4.92
N ALA A 46 12.14 -5.90 5.63
CA ALA A 46 12.03 -7.17 6.34
C ALA A 46 12.29 -8.37 5.40
N THR A 47 12.99 -9.40 5.86
CA THR A 47 13.28 -10.58 5.05
C THR A 47 12.07 -11.49 4.93
N ASP A 48 11.23 -11.54 5.97
CA ASP A 48 9.97 -12.26 5.96
C ASP A 48 9.00 -11.65 4.93
N ARG A 49 8.50 -12.50 4.03
CA ARG A 49 7.51 -12.11 3.00
C ARG A 49 6.07 -12.24 3.50
N GLY A 50 5.84 -12.99 4.59
CA GLY A 50 4.54 -13.18 5.22
C GLY A 50 4.11 -12.03 6.14
N ILE A 51 5.07 -11.22 6.60
CA ILE A 51 4.77 -10.05 7.43
C ILE A 51 3.93 -9.03 6.67
N VAL A 52 2.88 -8.51 7.32
CA VAL A 52 2.00 -7.48 6.72
C VAL A 52 2.57 -6.10 7.04
N LEU A 53 2.70 -5.77 8.32
CA LEU A 53 3.46 -4.63 8.84
C LEU A 53 4.43 -5.14 9.88
N ASP A 54 5.67 -4.70 9.77
CA ASP A 54 6.71 -4.97 10.75
C ASP A 54 6.67 -3.87 11.80
N PHE A 55 6.12 -4.12 12.97
CA PHE A 55 6.09 -3.15 14.07
C PHE A 55 7.42 -3.04 14.84
N GLY A 56 8.40 -3.87 14.48
CA GLY A 56 9.75 -3.88 15.00
C GLY A 56 9.87 -4.36 16.45
N GLY A 57 11.11 -4.39 16.91
CA GLY A 57 11.54 -4.71 18.26
C GLY A 57 12.62 -3.74 18.74
N PRO A 58 13.31 -4.07 19.86
CA PRO A 58 14.21 -3.13 20.54
C PRO A 58 15.38 -2.59 19.70
N ALA A 59 15.81 -3.32 18.67
CA ALA A 59 16.95 -2.95 17.81
C ALA A 59 16.54 -2.38 16.44
N ASP A 60 15.24 -2.26 16.16
CA ASP A 60 14.72 -1.84 14.85
C ASP A 60 14.57 -0.32 14.73
N MET A 61 14.31 0.15 13.51
CA MET A 61 14.17 1.58 13.21
C MET A 61 13.04 2.23 14.02
N VAL A 62 11.95 1.49 14.23
CA VAL A 62 10.89 1.82 15.18
C VAL A 62 10.41 0.56 15.87
N ASN A 63 10.12 0.69 17.17
CA ASN A 63 9.36 -0.28 17.94
C ASN A 63 8.01 0.33 18.29
N LEU A 64 6.95 -0.25 17.72
CA LEU A 64 5.60 0.28 17.84
C LEU A 64 4.65 -0.65 18.61
N GLY A 65 5.14 -1.78 19.12
CA GLY A 65 4.33 -2.77 19.82
C GLY A 65 3.42 -3.55 18.87
N THR A 66 2.13 -3.52 19.14
CA THR A 66 1.09 -4.27 18.42
C THR A 66 0.22 -3.35 17.55
N PHE A 67 -0.64 -3.95 16.71
CA PHE A 67 -1.61 -3.18 15.93
C PHE A 67 -2.49 -2.29 16.81
N THR A 68 -2.94 -2.79 17.96
CA THR A 68 -3.80 -2.04 18.89
C THR A 68 -3.08 -0.85 19.50
N ASP A 69 -1.74 -0.87 19.62
CA ASP A 69 -0.95 0.26 20.13
C ASP A 69 -0.83 1.40 19.11
N VAL A 70 -0.98 1.09 17.82
CA VAL A 70 -0.79 2.05 16.73
C VAL A 70 -2.06 2.48 16.04
N VAL A 71 -3.15 1.71 16.10
CA VAL A 71 -4.41 2.11 15.51
C VAL A 71 -5.03 3.24 16.34
N HIS A 72 -5.65 4.21 15.68
CA HIS A 72 -6.21 5.37 16.36
C HIS A 72 -7.21 4.96 17.44
N ARG A 73 -7.10 5.58 18.62
CA ARG A 73 -7.92 5.28 19.81
C ARG A 73 -7.87 3.81 20.28
N HIS A 74 -6.86 3.04 19.86
CA HIS A 74 -6.76 1.61 20.13
C HIS A 74 -7.98 0.81 19.61
N ASP A 75 -8.70 1.34 18.62
CA ASP A 75 -9.85 0.70 18.01
C ASP A 75 -9.41 -0.45 17.08
N ALA A 76 -9.46 -1.68 17.60
CA ALA A 76 -9.06 -2.90 16.90
C ALA A 76 -9.92 -3.19 15.64
N GLU A 77 -11.13 -2.63 15.56
CA GLU A 77 -12.04 -2.79 14.42
C GLU A 77 -11.76 -1.77 13.31
N ALA A 78 -11.04 -0.69 13.63
CA ALA A 78 -10.62 0.30 12.64
C ALA A 78 -9.52 -0.26 11.72
N ARG A 79 -9.35 0.40 10.57
CA ARG A 79 -8.28 0.07 9.62
C ARG A 79 -7.36 1.27 9.42
N ILE A 80 -6.06 1.00 9.42
CA ILE A 80 -5.04 1.98 9.05
C ILE A 80 -5.02 2.06 7.54
N ARG A 81 -5.21 3.26 6.98
CA ARG A 81 -5.14 3.52 5.54
C ARG A 81 -4.09 4.57 5.26
N TRP A 82 -3.41 4.42 4.14
CA TRP A 82 -2.50 5.46 3.69
C TRP A 82 -2.42 5.52 2.19
N ARG A 83 -2.00 6.69 1.70
CA ARG A 83 -1.60 6.94 0.33
C ARG A 83 -0.30 7.73 0.32
N LEU A 84 0.70 7.20 -0.37
CA LEU A 84 1.92 7.91 -0.71
C LEU A 84 1.88 8.26 -2.19
N GLU A 85 2.27 9.48 -2.52
CA GLU A 85 2.31 10.01 -3.88
C GLU A 85 3.60 10.79 -4.06
N TRP A 86 4.26 10.59 -5.20
CA TRP A 86 5.52 11.25 -5.51
C TRP A 86 5.69 11.44 -7.02
N GLU A 87 6.45 12.48 -7.35
CA GLU A 87 6.94 12.71 -8.71
C GLU A 87 8.14 11.80 -9.01
N LEU A 88 8.19 11.30 -10.24
CA LEU A 88 9.26 10.47 -10.78
C LEU A 88 10.34 11.38 -11.36
N PRO A 89 11.63 11.02 -11.25
CA PRO A 89 12.73 11.84 -11.80
C PRO A 89 12.66 12.05 -13.33
N ARG A 90 11.91 11.20 -14.04
CA ARG A 90 11.66 11.27 -15.47
C ARG A 90 10.30 10.66 -15.78
N THR A 91 9.66 11.11 -16.86
CA THR A 91 8.45 10.47 -17.38
C THR A 91 8.70 8.98 -17.60
N LEU A 92 7.93 8.14 -16.90
CA LEU A 92 7.90 6.71 -17.13
C LEU A 92 6.93 6.42 -18.26
N LYS A 93 7.32 5.53 -19.18
CA LYS A 93 6.45 5.00 -20.23
C LYS A 93 6.33 3.50 -20.07
N ILE A 94 5.11 3.00 -19.94
CA ILE A 94 4.80 1.57 -19.95
C ILE A 94 4.30 1.26 -21.35
N LEU A 95 5.01 0.37 -22.03
CA LEU A 95 4.70 -0.05 -23.39
C LEU A 95 3.59 -1.11 -23.35
N ASP A 96 2.76 -1.15 -24.39
CA ASP A 96 1.77 -2.22 -24.54
C ASP A 96 2.51 -3.53 -24.94
N PRO A 97 2.45 -4.59 -24.11
CA PRO A 97 3.11 -5.85 -24.42
C PRO A 97 2.43 -6.61 -25.58
N MET A 98 1.20 -6.25 -25.95
CA MET A 98 0.43 -6.91 -27.01
C MET A 98 0.56 -6.21 -28.37
N GLU A 99 1.14 -5.01 -28.42
CA GLU A 99 1.32 -4.24 -29.67
C GLU A 99 2.77 -4.35 -30.19
N PRO A 100 3.00 -4.92 -31.38
CA PRO A 100 4.34 -5.04 -31.98
C PRO A 100 5.05 -3.69 -32.16
N SER A 101 4.26 -2.62 -32.35
CA SER A 101 4.74 -1.24 -32.50
C SER A 101 5.33 -0.64 -31.21
N LYS A 102 5.24 -1.35 -30.07
CA LYS A 102 5.68 -0.88 -28.74
C LYS A 102 5.08 0.50 -28.40
N LYS A 103 3.82 0.73 -28.77
CA LYS A 103 3.12 1.97 -28.43
C LYS A 103 3.04 2.11 -26.90
N SER A 104 3.20 3.34 -26.40
CA SER A 104 3.05 3.62 -24.97
C SER A 104 1.59 3.39 -24.57
N LEU A 105 1.35 2.44 -23.66
CA LEU A 105 0.04 2.17 -23.07
C LEU A 105 -0.26 3.18 -21.95
N PHE A 106 0.73 3.42 -21.09
CA PHE A 106 0.68 4.43 -20.04
C PHE A 106 1.91 5.32 -20.08
N SER A 107 1.73 6.58 -19.71
CA SER A 107 2.81 7.54 -19.56
C SER A 107 2.46 8.48 -18.43
N GLY A 108 3.46 8.84 -17.62
CA GLY A 108 3.27 9.75 -16.51
C GLY A 108 4.56 9.98 -15.74
N ASP A 109 4.57 11.05 -14.97
CA ASP A 109 5.65 11.47 -14.07
C ASP A 109 5.20 11.45 -12.60
N CYS A 110 3.97 11.05 -12.29
CA CYS A 110 3.47 10.87 -10.93
C CYS A 110 3.06 9.41 -10.69
N LEU A 111 3.43 8.88 -9.52
CA LEU A 111 3.07 7.55 -9.05
C LEU A 111 2.53 7.65 -7.63
N SER A 112 1.41 6.97 -7.37
CA SER A 112 0.92 6.78 -6.01
C SER A 112 0.80 5.30 -5.66
N THR A 113 0.97 5.00 -4.37
CA THR A 113 0.61 3.71 -3.77
C THR A 113 -0.32 3.94 -2.59
N GLN A 114 -1.30 3.06 -2.44
CA GLN A 114 -2.25 3.09 -1.33
C GLN A 114 -2.48 1.69 -0.78
N CYS A 115 -2.64 1.58 0.52
CA CYS A 115 -2.89 0.30 1.18
C CYS A 115 -3.82 0.50 2.39
N GLU A 116 -4.57 -0.55 2.71
CA GLU A 116 -5.45 -0.63 3.87
C GLU A 116 -5.14 -1.90 4.64
N VAL A 117 -4.85 -1.76 5.93
CA VAL A 117 -4.53 -2.87 6.83
C VAL A 117 -5.38 -2.76 8.09
N GLY A 118 -5.89 -3.89 8.57
CA GLY A 118 -6.58 -3.99 9.84
C GLY A 118 -6.45 -5.39 10.43
N LEU A 119 -7.15 -5.66 11.52
CA LEU A 119 -7.27 -7.02 12.02
C LEU A 119 -8.35 -7.79 11.27
N ARG A 120 -8.13 -9.10 11.13
CA ARG A 120 -9.13 -10.07 10.69
C ARG A 120 -8.87 -11.36 11.46
N GLN A 121 -9.87 -11.84 12.22
CA GLN A 121 -9.72 -13.02 13.08
C GLN A 121 -8.46 -12.90 13.98
N ALA A 122 -8.29 -11.74 14.61
CA ALA A 122 -7.14 -11.39 15.47
C ALA A 122 -5.74 -11.43 14.79
N ARG A 123 -5.68 -11.51 13.45
CA ARG A 123 -4.42 -11.42 12.68
C ARG A 123 -4.39 -10.17 11.83
N LEU A 124 -3.21 -9.58 11.69
CA LEU A 124 -3.02 -8.45 10.79
C LEU A 124 -3.27 -8.88 9.35
N TRP A 125 -4.09 -8.12 8.63
CA TRP A 125 -4.56 -8.47 7.29
C TRP A 125 -4.60 -7.26 6.37
N PRO A 126 -3.99 -7.34 5.17
CA PRO A 126 -4.12 -6.31 4.16
C PRO A 126 -5.44 -6.51 3.39
N TYR A 127 -6.28 -5.48 3.38
CA TYR A 127 -7.59 -5.48 2.70
C TYR A 127 -7.52 -4.95 1.29
N HIS A 128 -6.59 -4.04 1.03
CA HIS A 128 -6.45 -3.35 -0.23
C HIS A 128 -5.00 -2.97 -0.50
N LEU A 129 -4.58 -3.09 -1.75
CA LEU A 129 -3.36 -2.47 -2.28
C LEU A 129 -3.69 -1.90 -3.65
N ALA A 130 -3.33 -0.65 -3.91
CA ALA A 130 -3.41 -0.11 -5.26
C ALA A 130 -2.23 0.79 -5.60
N TYR A 131 -2.04 0.93 -6.91
CA TYR A 131 -1.13 1.88 -7.51
C TYR A 131 -1.89 2.75 -8.50
N GLN A 132 -1.59 4.05 -8.54
CA GLN A 132 -2.14 4.94 -9.57
C GLN A 132 -1.00 5.47 -10.44
N PHE A 133 -1.13 5.30 -11.74
CA PHE A 133 -0.13 5.73 -12.71
C PHE A 133 -0.77 6.00 -14.07
N GLY A 134 -0.36 7.08 -14.76
CA GLY A 134 -0.86 7.40 -16.10
C GLY A 134 -2.39 7.54 -16.18
N GLY A 135 -3.00 8.13 -15.14
CA GLY A 135 -4.46 8.31 -15.04
C GLY A 135 -5.25 7.01 -14.83
N THR A 136 -4.60 5.94 -14.36
CA THR A 136 -5.21 4.61 -14.16
C THR A 136 -4.86 4.09 -12.78
N GLU A 137 -5.84 3.56 -12.07
CA GLU A 137 -5.64 2.77 -10.86
C GLU A 137 -5.53 1.28 -11.20
N PHE A 138 -4.54 0.62 -10.58
CA PHE A 138 -4.36 -0.82 -10.58
C PHE A 138 -4.46 -1.29 -9.14
N SER A 139 -5.51 -2.06 -8.81
CA SER A 139 -5.78 -2.47 -7.44
C SER A 139 -5.91 -3.97 -7.29
N LEU A 140 -5.49 -4.44 -6.11
CA LEU A 140 -5.71 -5.78 -5.59
C LEU A 140 -6.71 -5.66 -4.45
N GLN A 141 -7.94 -6.12 -4.72
CA GLN A 141 -9.08 -5.96 -3.82
C GLN A 141 -9.57 -7.34 -3.37
N LEU A 142 -9.94 -7.47 -2.09
CA LEU A 142 -10.65 -8.66 -1.61
C LEU A 142 -11.97 -8.83 -2.38
N ARG A 143 -12.30 -10.06 -2.79
CA ARG A 143 -13.59 -10.32 -3.43
C ARG A 143 -14.72 -10.24 -2.40
N PRO A 144 -15.88 -9.63 -2.73
CA PRO A 144 -17.01 -9.51 -1.79
C PRO A 144 -17.49 -10.83 -1.19
N ALA A 145 -17.36 -11.94 -1.91
CA ALA A 145 -17.83 -13.26 -1.51
C ALA A 145 -16.70 -14.24 -1.11
N SER A 146 -15.47 -13.77 -0.88
CA SER A 146 -14.36 -14.63 -0.48
C SER A 146 -13.59 -14.06 0.70
N ASP A 147 -13.16 -14.94 1.60
CA ASP A 147 -12.33 -14.56 2.72
C ASP A 147 -10.84 -14.49 2.38
N LYS A 148 -10.43 -15.07 1.25
CA LYS A 148 -9.01 -15.27 0.93
C LYS A 148 -8.65 -14.87 -0.49
N ASP A 149 -9.64 -14.77 -1.38
CA ASP A 149 -9.40 -14.46 -2.78
C ASP A 149 -9.48 -12.98 -3.06
N PHE A 150 -8.43 -12.50 -3.69
CA PHE A 150 -8.38 -11.17 -4.23
C PHE A 150 -8.71 -11.19 -5.73
N ARG A 151 -8.94 -10.00 -6.27
CA ARG A 151 -9.05 -9.74 -7.70
C ARG A 151 -8.17 -8.56 -8.07
N LEU A 152 -7.56 -8.65 -9.25
CA LEU A 152 -6.91 -7.51 -9.88
C LEU A 152 -7.97 -6.71 -10.65
N VAL A 153 -7.98 -5.40 -10.44
CA VAL A 153 -8.90 -4.47 -11.08
C VAL A 153 -8.07 -3.32 -11.65
N ALA A 154 -8.40 -2.92 -12.87
CA ALA A 154 -7.98 -1.64 -13.43
C ALA A 154 -9.24 -0.79 -13.62
N ASP A 155 -9.18 0.49 -13.27
CA ASP A 155 -10.36 1.38 -13.28
C ASP A 155 -10.67 1.99 -14.66
N ASN A 156 -9.87 1.68 -15.68
CA ASN A 156 -10.02 2.23 -17.02
C ASN A 156 -10.42 1.18 -18.06
N GLN A 157 -10.85 1.65 -19.24
CA GLN A 157 -11.18 0.78 -20.38
C GLN A 157 -9.96 0.43 -21.25
N LYS A 158 -8.83 1.16 -21.10
CA LYS A 158 -7.63 0.99 -21.93
C LYS A 158 -6.86 -0.29 -21.59
N PHE A 159 -7.01 -0.79 -20.38
CA PHE A 159 -6.32 -1.98 -19.91
C PHE A 159 -7.25 -2.84 -19.06
N ARG A 160 -7.08 -4.15 -19.21
CA ARG A 160 -7.68 -5.14 -18.31
C ARG A 160 -6.67 -6.24 -18.06
N PHE A 161 -6.62 -6.70 -16.83
CA PHE A 161 -5.86 -7.90 -16.47
C PHE A 161 -6.46 -9.12 -17.20
N ARG A 162 -5.65 -9.84 -17.98
CA ARG A 162 -6.10 -10.99 -18.78
C ARG A 162 -5.39 -12.24 -18.26
N ARG A 163 -6.10 -13.04 -17.47
CA ARG A 163 -5.60 -14.33 -17.00
C ARG A 163 -5.10 -15.19 -18.16
N THR A 164 -3.89 -15.72 -18.04
CA THR A 164 -3.39 -16.77 -18.93
C THR A 164 -4.29 -18.00 -18.84
N GLN A 165 -4.52 -18.68 -19.97
CA GLN A 165 -5.33 -19.89 -20.01
C GLN A 165 -4.60 -21.03 -19.30
N GLY A 166 -5.24 -21.63 -18.29
CA GLY A 166 -4.66 -22.66 -17.44
C GLY A 166 -5.55 -23.01 -16.25
N ARG A 167 -5.01 -23.73 -15.26
CA ARG A 167 -5.76 -24.09 -14.05
C ARG A 167 -6.20 -22.82 -13.32
N PRO A 168 -7.44 -22.73 -12.81
CA PRO A 168 -7.86 -21.59 -12.02
C PRO A 168 -7.07 -21.54 -10.71
N TRP A 169 -6.23 -20.52 -10.55
CA TRP A 169 -5.53 -20.24 -9.29
C TRP A 169 -6.24 -19.15 -8.47
N HIS A 170 -6.23 -19.36 -7.16
CA HIS A 170 -6.57 -18.35 -6.16
C HIS A 170 -5.53 -17.23 -6.20
N LEU A 171 -5.98 -15.99 -6.09
CA LEU A 171 -5.10 -14.83 -6.02
C LEU A 171 -4.99 -14.41 -4.54
N PRO A 172 -3.83 -14.59 -3.90
CA PRO A 172 -3.69 -14.29 -2.48
C PRO A 172 -3.66 -12.78 -2.22
N HIS A 173 -3.61 -12.43 -0.94
CA HIS A 173 -3.45 -11.05 -0.48
C HIS A 173 -2.12 -10.44 -0.95
N PRO A 174 -1.97 -9.10 -0.89
CA PRO A 174 -0.70 -8.43 -1.17
C PRO A 174 0.48 -9.02 -0.40
N VAL A 175 1.67 -9.06 -1.00
CA VAL A 175 2.89 -9.38 -0.26
C VAL A 175 3.31 -8.11 0.48
N LYS A 176 3.33 -8.19 1.81
CA LYS A 176 3.46 -7.04 2.71
C LYS A 176 2.37 -6.01 2.38
N THR A 177 2.75 -4.76 2.17
CA THR A 177 1.84 -3.63 1.92
C THR A 177 2.16 -2.85 0.64
N HIS A 178 3.01 -3.42 -0.23
CA HIS A 178 3.47 -2.72 -1.44
C HIS A 178 3.67 -3.63 -2.66
N LEU A 179 3.60 -4.96 -2.55
CA LEU A 179 3.79 -5.84 -3.71
C LEU A 179 2.52 -6.60 -4.05
N PHE A 180 2.20 -6.65 -5.35
CA PHE A 180 1.30 -7.68 -5.84
C PHE A 180 1.93 -9.06 -5.67
N PRO A 181 1.13 -10.09 -5.37
CA PRO A 181 1.62 -11.45 -5.21
C PRO A 181 2.17 -12.00 -6.53
N SER A 182 3.06 -12.99 -6.48
CA SER A 182 3.70 -13.53 -7.68
C SER A 182 2.70 -14.09 -8.71
N GLN A 183 1.54 -14.57 -8.26
CA GLN A 183 0.43 -15.04 -9.09
C GLN A 183 -0.15 -13.94 -9.99
N ALA A 184 0.06 -12.66 -9.66
CA ALA A 184 -0.33 -11.55 -10.53
C ALA A 184 0.43 -11.54 -11.86
N ARG A 185 1.59 -12.21 -11.96
CA ARG A 185 2.34 -12.37 -13.22
C ARG A 185 1.63 -13.24 -14.26
N ASN A 186 0.58 -13.97 -13.86
CA ASN A 186 -0.20 -14.82 -14.75
C ASN A 186 -1.41 -14.07 -15.36
N TYR A 187 -1.38 -12.72 -15.39
CA TYR A 187 -2.45 -11.84 -15.89
C TYR A 187 -1.94 -10.86 -16.95
#